data_AF-A0A0B6Z904-F1
#
_entry.id   AF-A0A0B6Z904-F1
#
_cell.length_a   1.000
_cell.length_b   1.000
_cell.length_c   1.000
_cell.angle_alpha   90.00
_cell.angle_beta   90.00
_cell.angle_gamma   90.00
#
_symmetry.space_group_name_H-M   'P 1'
#
loop_
_entity.id
_entity.type
_entity.pdbx_description
1 polymer ?
#
loop_
_entity_poly.entity_id
_entity_poly.type
_entity_poly.pdbx_seq_one_letter_code
_entity_poly.pdbx_strand_id
1 'polypeptide(L)' 'MTRGRIPYPGMDNKTVLDQVERGYRMDKPTNTPDGVYTKMLECWHEKPEQRPTFEHLFVYFDDYFISVEPNYREAE' A
#
# COMPACT_ATOMS: atom_id res chain seq x y z
N MET A 1 3.26 0.58 -10.36
CA MET A 1 2.08 1.47 -10.18
C MET A 1 1.17 1.37 -11.40
N THR A 2 -0.14 1.38 -11.20
CA THR A 2 -1.15 1.02 -12.20
C THR A 2 -1.44 2.08 -13.27
N ARG A 3 -0.85 3.29 -13.19
CA ARG A 3 -1.08 4.40 -14.13
C ARG A 3 -2.56 4.76 -14.31
N GLY A 4 -3.32 4.76 -13.22
CA GLY A 4 -4.74 5.16 -13.22
C GLY A 4 -5.73 4.09 -13.70
N ARG A 5 -5.33 2.81 -13.76
CA ARG A 5 -6.29 1.72 -14.02
C ARG A 5 -7.37 1.64 -12.94
N ILE A 6 -8.53 1.15 -13.35
CA ILE A 6 -9.70 0.94 -12.50
C ILE A 6 -9.37 -0.07 -11.39
N PRO A 7 -9.73 0.20 -10.13
CA PRO A 7 -9.61 -0.75 -9.03
C PRO A 7 -10.46 -2.01 -9.26
N TYR A 8 -10.00 -3.16 -8.76
CA TYR A 8 -10.72 -4.44 -8.79
C TYR A 8 -11.21 -4.81 -10.21
N PRO A 9 -10.29 -4.95 -11.19
CA PRO A 9 -10.66 -5.17 -12.57
C PRO A 9 -11.50 -6.44 -12.72
N GLY A 10 -12.63 -6.33 -13.42
CA GLY A 10 -13.56 -7.44 -13.66
C GLY A 10 -14.62 -7.64 -12.57
N MET A 11 -14.65 -6.81 -11.53
CA MET A 11 -15.71 -6.80 -10.53
C MET A 11 -16.59 -5.55 -10.67
N ASP A 12 -17.89 -5.70 -10.48
CA ASP A 12 -18.81 -4.56 -10.33
C ASP A 12 -18.85 -4.06 -8.88
N ASN A 13 -19.46 -2.90 -8.64
CA ASN A 13 -19.45 -2.27 -7.32
C ASN A 13 -20.04 -3.15 -6.22
N LYS A 14 -21.09 -3.91 -6.52
CA LYS A 14 -21.74 -4.79 -5.54
C LYS A 14 -20.84 -5.96 -5.18
N THR A 15 -20.22 -6.60 -6.18
CA THR A 15 -19.26 -7.69 -5.96
C THR A 15 -18.05 -7.21 -5.18
N VAL A 16 -17.54 -6.00 -5.46
CA VAL A 16 -16.42 -5.42 -4.70
C VAL A 16 -16.78 -5.27 -3.22
N LEU A 17 -17.97 -4.74 -2.91
CA LEU A 17 -18.41 -4.58 -1.53
C LEU A 17 -18.43 -5.93 -0.79
N ASP A 18 -19.12 -6.92 -1.36
CA ASP A 18 -19.25 -8.25 -0.77
C ASP A 18 -17.89 -8.93 -0.55
N GLN A 19 -16.95 -8.77 -1.49
CA GLN A 19 -15.61 -9.37 -1.38
C GLN A 19 -14.76 -8.66 -0.31
N VAL A 20 -14.78 -7.33 -0.27
CA VAL A 20 -14.03 -6.54 0.71
C VAL A 20 -14.52 -6.82 2.13
N GLU A 21 -15.84 -6.97 2.33
CA GLU A 21 -16.43 -7.39 3.61
C GLU A 21 -15.97 -8.79 4.05
N ARG A 22 -15.74 -9.70 3.10
CA ARG A 22 -15.18 -11.04 3.36
C ARG A 22 -13.66 -11.04 3.59
N GLY A 23 -13.03 -9.87 3.60
CA GLY A 23 -11.60 -9.70 3.84
C GLY A 23 -10.74 -9.76 2.57
N TYR A 24 -11.32 -9.91 1.37
CA TYR A 24 -10.54 -9.85 0.14
C TYR A 24 -9.92 -8.45 -0.04
N ARG A 25 -8.67 -8.41 -0.48
CA ARG A 25 -7.95 -7.20 -0.86
C ARG A 25 -7.30 -7.45 -2.21
N MET A 26 -7.18 -6.38 -3.00
CA MET A 26 -6.58 -6.48 -4.33
C MET A 26 -5.13 -6.96 -4.23
N ASP A 27 -4.75 -7.88 -5.11
CA ASP A 27 -3.37 -8.32 -5.25
C ASP A 27 -2.43 -7.16 -5.57
N LYS A 28 -1.16 -7.33 -5.20
CA LYS A 28 -0.10 -6.36 -5.46
C LYS A 28 -0.02 -6.05 -6.97
N PRO A 29 -0.21 -4.77 -7.38
CA PRO A 29 -0.07 -4.42 -8.77
C PRO A 29 1.36 -4.62 -9.27
N THR A 30 1.52 -4.94 -10.57
CA THR A 30 2.84 -5.05 -11.20
C THR A 30 3.65 -3.75 -11.04
N ASN A 31 4.96 -3.90 -10.82
CA ASN A 31 5.91 -2.80 -10.65
C ASN A 31 5.52 -1.85 -9.49
N THR A 32 4.93 -2.39 -8.42
CA THR A 32 4.72 -1.67 -7.17
C THR A 32 5.67 -2.25 -6.12
N PRO A 33 6.51 -1.43 -5.46
CA PRO A 33 7.40 -1.91 -4.41
C PRO A 33 6.63 -2.54 -3.25
N ASP A 34 7.27 -3.52 -2.59
CA ASP A 34 6.64 -4.29 -1.51
C ASP A 34 6.28 -3.42 -0.29
N GLY A 35 7.13 -2.45 0.04
CA GLY A 35 6.86 -1.50 1.13
C GLY A 35 5.59 -0.68 0.88
N VAL A 36 5.40 -0.20 -0.36
CA VAL A 36 4.18 0.53 -0.74
C VAL A 36 2.95 -0.36 -0.61
N TYR A 37 3.01 -1.59 -1.12
CA TYR A 37 1.87 -2.51 -1.03
C TYR A 37 1.54 -2.90 0.42
N THR A 38 2.56 -3.09 1.25
CA THR A 38 2.39 -3.32 2.70
C THR A 38 1.61 -2.18 3.34
N LYS A 39 1.97 -0.92 3.04
CA LYS A 39 1.21 0.24 3.51
C LYS A 39 -0.21 0.31 2.98
N MET A 40 -0.48 -0.15 1.75
CA MET A 40 -1.85 -0.27 1.26
C MET A 40 -2.66 -1.28 2.08
N LEU A 41 -2.08 -2.44 2.43
CA LEU A 41 -2.74 -3.45 3.27
C LEU A 41 -3.02 -2.91 4.69
N GLU A 42 -2.07 -2.19 5.30
CA GLU A 42 -2.28 -1.51 6.58
C GLU A 42 -3.44 -0.49 6.51
N CYS A 43 -3.51 0.30 5.44
CA CYS A 43 -4.61 1.24 5.21
C CYS A 43 -5.98 0.54 5.06
N TRP A 44 -5.99 -0.71 4.58
CA TRP A 44 -7.20 -1.50 4.38
C TRP A 44 -7.49 -2.48 5.52
N HIS A 45 -6.90 -2.25 6.69
CA HIS A 45 -7.19 -3.06 7.87
C HIS A 45 -8.68 -3.03 8.21
N GLU A 46 -9.23 -4.20 8.57
CA GLU A 46 -10.65 -4.38 8.92
C GLU A 46 -11.06 -3.42 10.04
N LYS A 47 -10.34 -3.49 11.15
CA LYS A 47 -10.46 -2.60 12.31
C LYS A 47 -9.96 -1.19 11.98
N PRO A 48 -10.82 -0.14 11.98
CA PRO A 48 -10.43 1.23 11.66
C PRO A 48 -9.31 1.78 12.55
N GLU A 49 -9.29 1.42 13.83
CA GLU A 49 -8.31 1.85 14.82
C GLU A 49 -6.90 1.28 14.60
N GLN A 50 -6.76 0.24 13.76
CA GLN A 50 -5.48 -0.34 13.38
C GLN A 50 -4.92 0.26 12.07
N ARG A 51 -5.67 1.15 11.43
CA ARG A 51 -5.20 1.85 10.21
C ARG A 51 -4.21 2.95 10.60
N PRO A 52 -3.15 3.16 9.80
CA PRO A 52 -2.18 4.22 10.07
C PRO A 52 -2.83 5.59 9.94
N THR A 53 -2.31 6.55 10.72
CA THR A 53 -2.68 7.96 10.56
C THR A 53 -2.07 8.54 9.30
N PHE A 54 -2.64 9.64 8.79
CA PHE A 54 -2.04 10.36 7.66
C PHE A 54 -0.65 10.91 7.99
N GLU A 55 -0.40 11.31 9.24
CA GLU A 55 0.94 11.74 9.69
C GLU A 55 1.97 10.62 9.55
N HIS A 56 1.63 9.40 9.99
CA HIS A 56 2.51 8.24 9.83
C HIS A 56 2.77 7.91 8.36
N LEU A 57 1.72 7.95 7.53
CA LEU A 57 1.86 7.71 6.09
C LEU A 57 2.74 8.78 5.41
N PHE A 58 2.56 10.05 5.79
CA PHE A 58 3.36 11.15 5.25
C PHE A 58 4.85 10.93 5.52
N VAL A 59 5.22 10.74 6.79
CA VAL A 59 6.63 10.49 7.19
C VAL A 59 7.20 9.29 6.45
N TYR A 60 6.44 8.18 6.39
CA TYR A 60 6.89 6.98 5.69
C TYR A 60 7.19 7.22 4.21
N PHE A 61 6.31 7.95 3.50
CA PHE A 61 6.46 8.19 2.07
C PHE A 61 7.47 9.28 1.73
N ASP A 62 7.71 10.25 2.62
CA ASP A 62 8.74 11.27 2.47
C ASP A 62 10.14 10.64 2.52
N ASP A 63 10.36 9.72 3.46
CA ASP A 63 11.64 9.01 3.65
C ASP A 63 11.79 7.75 2.78
N TYR A 64 10.77 7.41 1.98
CA TYR A 64 10.67 6.12 1.31
C TYR A 64 11.82 5.84 0.34
N PHE A 65 12.32 6.86 -0.35
CA PHE A 65 13.42 6.70 -1.31
C PHE A 65 14.81 6.91 -0.69
N ILE A 66 14.89 7.66 0.41
CA ILE A 66 16.15 7.95 1.11
C ILE A 66 16.63 6.73 1.88
N SER A 67 15.71 5.96 2.48
CA SER A 67 16.02 4.75 3.27
C SER A 67 16.36 3.50 2.44
N VAL A 68 16.22 3.56 1.11
CA VAL A 68 16.48 2.42 0.20
C VAL A 68 17.91 2.46 -0.36
N GLU A 69 18.60 3.58 -0.25
CA GLU A 69 20.03 3.69 -0.57
C GLU A 69 20.88 3.36 0.67
N PRO A 70 21.96 2.56 0.54
CA PRO A 70 22.84 2.28 1.66
C PRO A 70 23.55 3.57 2.08
N ASN A 71 23.34 3.98 3.34
CA ASN A 71 24.09 5.06 3.96
C ASN A 71 25.60 4.78 3.83
N TYR A 72 26.32 5.77 3.29
CA TYR A 72 27.76 5.91 3.09
C TYR A 72 28.67 4.75 3.51
N ARG A 73 29.45 4.25 2.53
CA ARG A 73 30.59 3.34 2.76
C ARG A 73 31.52 3.92 3.81
N GLU A 74 31.84 3.13 4.83
CA GLU A 74 32.92 3.41 5.77
C GLU A 74 34.18 3.78 4.98
N ALA A 75 34.79 4.92 5.30
CA ALA A 75 36.06 5.32 4.73
C ALA A 75 37.16 4.38 5.27
N GLU A 76 37.97 3.83 4.36
CA GLU A 76 39.17 3.04 4.67
C GLU A 76 40.16 3.80 5.56
#